data_AF-A0A6L4Z6E8-F1
#
_entry.id   AF-A0A6L4Z6E8-F1
#
_cell.length_a   1.000
_cell.length_b   1.000
_cell.length_c   1.000
_cell.angle_alpha   90.00
_cell.angle_beta   90.00
_cell.angle_gamma   90.00
#
_symmetry.space_group_name_H-M   'P 1'
#
loop_
_entity.id
_entity.type
_entity.pdbx_description
1 polymer ?
#
loop_
_entity_poly.entity_id
_entity_poly.type
_entity_poly.pdbx_seq_one_letter_code
_entity_poly.pdbx_strand_id
1 'polypeptide(L)'
;MQARLALVHALSPLHAGTGQGIGVIDLPIAREKATGIPFLPGSSIKGSLRDLCTDLTKQKHVFGPVDKPEEHAGSAQFSDQRLLLIPIRSLVGTFAWVSSPYILQRFVRDAKVTGITNLPNIPKISTQTSCLITSSSCLKYSNSNKIFLEDLDLDLNPNNNNGIAIATQWAEWLATKLFPGLKDWQDLLKARFCIVHDDLLNFLLQTGTEVSARIVL
;
A
#
# COMPACT_ATOMS: atom_id res chain seq x y z
N MET A 1 -26.27 -0.69 2.64
CA MET A 1 -25.25 0.14 1.97
C MET A 1 -24.37 -0.78 1.14
N GLN A 2 -24.24 -0.58 -0.17
CA GLN A 2 -23.32 -1.37 -1.00
C GLN A 2 -21.96 -0.66 -1.01
N ALA A 3 -20.92 -1.31 -0.51
CA ALA A 3 -19.54 -0.80 -0.54
C ALA A 3 -18.67 -1.76 -1.37
N ARG A 4 -17.70 -1.21 -2.10
CA ARG A 4 -16.75 -1.99 -2.89
C ARG A 4 -15.33 -1.60 -2.50
N LEU A 5 -14.48 -2.62 -2.34
CA LEU A 5 -13.05 -2.42 -2.14
C LEU A 5 -12.40 -2.09 -3.48
N ALA A 6 -11.65 -0.99 -3.54
CA ALA A 6 -10.77 -0.66 -4.64
C ALA A 6 -9.32 -0.84 -4.19
N LEU A 7 -8.49 -1.46 -5.03
CA LEU A 7 -7.04 -1.56 -4.83
C LEU A 7 -6.37 -0.79 -5.97
N VAL A 8 -5.45 0.10 -5.62
CA VAL A 8 -4.72 0.93 -6.59
C VAL A 8 -3.27 0.48 -6.61
N HIS A 9 -2.81 0.01 -7.76
CA HIS A 9 -1.42 -0.35 -8.01
C HIS A 9 -0.78 0.69 -8.92
N ALA A 10 0.20 1.42 -8.40
CA ALA A 10 0.94 2.41 -9.19
C ALA A 10 1.95 1.71 -10.10
N LEU A 11 1.81 1.90 -11.42
CA LEU A 11 2.72 1.34 -12.43
C LEU A 11 3.92 2.25 -12.73
N SER A 12 3.83 3.51 -12.32
CA SER A 12 4.88 4.53 -12.40
C SER A 12 4.95 5.26 -11.06
N PRO A 13 6.02 6.04 -10.79
CA PRO A 13 6.02 6.98 -9.68
C PRO A 13 4.75 7.83 -9.69
N LEU A 14 4.08 7.92 -8.55
CA LEU A 14 2.80 8.61 -8.40
C LEU A 14 2.93 9.74 -7.38
N HIS A 15 2.69 10.97 -7.84
CA HIS A 15 2.75 12.16 -7.01
C HIS A 15 1.34 12.70 -6.71
N ALA A 16 0.77 12.32 -5.57
CA ALA A 16 -0.45 12.94 -5.04
C ALA A 16 -0.07 14.15 -4.16
N GLY A 17 0.13 15.31 -4.77
CA GLY A 17 0.64 16.50 -4.09
C GLY A 17 -0.37 17.16 -3.15
N THR A 18 0.14 17.86 -2.13
CA THR A 18 -0.66 18.71 -1.22
C THR A 18 -0.41 20.20 -1.41
N GLY A 19 0.17 20.60 -2.55
CA GLY A 19 0.68 21.95 -2.78
C GLY A 19 2.12 22.12 -2.28
N GLN A 20 2.55 23.37 -2.13
CA GLN A 20 3.90 23.69 -1.65
C GLN A 20 4.05 23.41 -0.15
N GLY A 21 5.11 22.69 0.19
CA GLY A 21 5.53 22.44 1.57
C GLY A 21 6.40 23.57 2.13
N ILE A 22 6.44 23.70 3.45
CA ILE A 22 7.36 24.60 4.19
C ILE A 22 8.65 23.84 4.60
N GLY A 23 8.75 22.55 4.25
CA GLY A 23 9.87 21.69 4.62
C GLY A 23 11.01 21.70 3.59
N VAL A 24 11.94 20.76 3.75
CA VAL A 24 13.04 20.54 2.81
C VAL A 24 12.60 19.98 1.44
N ILE A 25 11.35 19.53 1.34
CA ILE A 25 10.73 19.08 0.09
C ILE A 25 9.71 20.12 -0.34
N ASP A 26 9.96 20.76 -1.49
CA ASP A 26 9.10 21.82 -2.03
C ASP A 26 7.69 21.31 -2.35
N LEU A 27 7.60 20.13 -2.96
CA LEU A 27 6.34 19.50 -3.36
C LEU A 27 6.23 18.11 -2.70
N PRO A 28 5.73 18.02 -1.46
CA PRO A 28 5.56 16.75 -0.78
C PRO A 28 4.31 16.01 -1.29
N ILE A 29 4.35 14.68 -1.18
CA ILE A 29 3.18 13.82 -1.35
C ILE A 29 2.24 13.89 -0.14
N ALA A 30 0.97 13.59 -0.34
CA ALA A 30 -0.05 13.53 0.69
C ALA A 30 0.25 12.45 1.73
N ARG A 31 0.22 12.85 3.01
CA ARG A 31 0.47 12.00 4.17
C ARG A 31 -0.58 12.23 5.24
N GLU A 32 -0.96 11.17 5.94
CA GLU A 32 -1.85 11.25 7.09
C GLU A 32 -1.17 12.05 8.22
N LYS A 33 -1.85 13.06 8.77
CA LYS A 33 -1.23 13.97 9.75
C LYS A 33 -0.74 13.27 11.02
N ALA A 34 -1.49 12.26 11.50
CA ALA A 34 -1.20 11.58 12.76
C ALA A 34 -0.11 10.51 12.64
N THR A 35 -0.01 9.83 11.49
CA THR A 35 0.87 8.66 11.30
C THR A 35 2.02 8.93 10.34
N GLY A 36 1.94 9.95 9.49
CA GLY A 36 2.92 10.21 8.43
C GLY A 36 2.83 9.25 7.24
N ILE A 37 1.89 8.29 7.24
CA ILE A 37 1.75 7.29 6.18
C ILE A 37 1.22 7.97 4.90
N PRO A 38 1.84 7.72 3.72
CA PRO A 38 1.37 8.28 2.47
C PRO A 38 0.02 7.67 2.07
N PHE A 39 -0.84 8.47 1.46
CA PHE A 39 -2.15 8.03 0.98
C PHE A 39 -2.54 8.80 -0.27
N LEU A 40 -3.51 8.27 -1.04
CA LEU A 40 -4.13 9.03 -2.13
C LEU A 40 -5.46 9.59 -1.64
N PRO A 41 -5.67 10.92 -1.68
CA PRO A 41 -6.95 11.51 -1.30
C PRO A 41 -8.10 10.97 -2.13
N GLY A 42 -9.23 10.67 -1.49
CA GLY A 42 -10.44 10.18 -2.15
C GLY A 42 -10.96 11.17 -3.19
N SER A 43 -10.75 12.48 -2.96
CA SER A 43 -11.03 13.54 -3.93
C SER A 43 -10.19 13.45 -5.20
N SER A 44 -8.92 13.02 -5.10
CA SER A 44 -8.03 12.85 -6.26
C SER A 44 -8.49 11.68 -7.15
N ILE A 45 -8.86 10.56 -6.53
CA ILE A 45 -9.44 9.41 -7.25
C ILE A 45 -10.79 9.77 -7.85
N LYS A 46 -11.66 10.44 -7.08
CA LYS A 46 -12.96 10.92 -7.56
C LYS A 46 -12.78 11.80 -8.79
N GLY A 47 -11.87 12.78 -8.74
CA GLY A 47 -11.59 13.69 -9.85
C GLY A 47 -11.09 12.95 -11.09
N SER A 48 -10.13 12.04 -10.92
CA SER A 48 -9.57 11.27 -12.04
C SER A 48 -10.61 10.35 -12.70
N LEU A 49 -11.43 9.65 -11.91
CA LEU A 49 -12.49 8.79 -12.44
C LEU A 49 -13.63 9.59 -13.09
N ARG A 50 -13.93 10.78 -12.55
CA ARG A 50 -14.91 11.70 -13.13
C ARG A 50 -14.45 12.18 -14.50
N ASP A 51 -13.20 12.59 -14.63
CA ASP A 51 -12.60 13.09 -15.87
C ASP A 51 -12.61 12.03 -16.99
N LEU A 52 -12.33 10.77 -16.64
CA LEU A 52 -12.44 9.64 -17.56
C LEU A 52 -13.88 9.27 -17.96
N CYS A 53 -14.89 9.78 -17.25
CA CYS A 53 -16.30 9.46 -17.53
C CYS A 53 -16.85 10.38 -18.63
N THR A 54 -16.92 9.86 -19.86
CA THR A 54 -17.40 10.59 -21.04
C THR A 54 -18.93 10.76 -21.10
N ASP A 55 -19.67 9.92 -20.38
CA ASP A 55 -21.13 9.98 -20.27
C ASP A 55 -21.53 11.04 -19.25
N LEU A 56 -21.94 12.21 -19.73
CA LEU A 56 -22.30 13.37 -18.90
C LEU A 56 -23.46 13.09 -17.94
N THR A 57 -24.44 12.28 -18.37
CA THR A 57 -25.57 11.90 -17.51
C THR A 57 -25.07 11.07 -16.34
N LYS A 58 -24.29 10.02 -16.60
CA LYS A 58 -23.69 9.19 -15.54
C LYS A 58 -22.73 10.01 -14.68
N GLN A 59 -21.92 10.87 -15.29
CA GLN A 59 -20.96 11.71 -14.58
C GLN A 59 -21.66 12.60 -13.56
N LYS A 60 -22.75 13.29 -13.97
CA LYS A 60 -23.57 14.12 -13.07
C LYS A 60 -24.17 13.31 -11.93
N HIS A 61 -24.75 12.14 -12.22
CA HIS A 61 -25.41 11.30 -11.20
C HIS A 61 -24.43 10.71 -10.19
N VAL A 62 -23.28 10.20 -10.65
CA VAL A 62 -22.31 9.51 -9.79
C VAL A 62 -21.47 10.49 -8.98
N PHE A 63 -20.95 11.55 -9.62
CA PHE A 63 -19.98 12.45 -9.01
C PHE A 63 -20.59 13.75 -8.48
N GLY A 64 -21.81 14.08 -8.92
CA GLY A 64 -22.50 15.34 -8.66
C GLY A 64 -22.34 16.36 -9.80
N PRO A 65 -23.26 17.32 -9.93
CA PRO A 65 -23.21 18.42 -10.90
C PRO A 65 -21.99 19.33 -10.69
N VAL A 66 -21.41 19.86 -11.78
CA VAL A 66 -20.38 20.93 -11.73
C VAL A 66 -21.04 22.30 -11.65
N ASP A 67 -21.95 22.57 -12.59
CA ASP A 67 -22.45 23.93 -12.83
C ASP A 67 -23.48 24.39 -11.80
N LYS A 68 -24.14 23.41 -11.14
CA LYS A 68 -25.15 23.64 -10.10
C LYS A 68 -24.95 22.67 -8.92
N PRO A 69 -23.88 22.83 -8.13
CA PRO A 69 -23.52 21.90 -7.05
C PRO A 69 -24.64 21.65 -6.02
N GLU A 70 -25.56 22.59 -5.88
CA GLU A 70 -26.73 22.57 -4.99
C GLU A 70 -27.90 21.70 -5.49
N GLU A 71 -27.92 21.29 -6.76
CA GLU A 71 -29.05 20.55 -7.34
C GLU A 71 -29.23 19.17 -6.68
N HIS A 72 -28.13 18.40 -6.56
CA HIS A 72 -28.11 17.15 -5.82
C HIS A 72 -26.66 16.71 -5.52
N ALA A 73 -26.47 15.87 -4.50
CA ALA A 73 -25.19 15.20 -4.25
C ALA A 73 -24.94 14.07 -5.27
N GLY A 74 -23.67 13.69 -5.44
CA GLY A 74 -23.31 12.48 -6.19
C GLY A 74 -23.74 11.21 -5.46
N SER A 75 -24.06 10.16 -6.21
CA SER A 75 -24.54 8.88 -5.65
C SER A 75 -23.44 7.97 -5.11
N ALA A 76 -22.16 8.30 -5.32
CA ALA A 76 -21.03 7.52 -4.83
C ALA A 76 -20.09 8.34 -3.93
N GLN A 77 -19.64 7.69 -2.84
CA GLN A 77 -18.61 8.22 -1.95
C GLN A 77 -17.29 7.51 -2.23
N PHE A 78 -16.21 8.30 -2.37
CA PHE A 78 -14.87 7.81 -2.63
C PHE A 78 -14.02 8.03 -1.39
N SER A 79 -13.58 6.95 -0.75
CA SER A 79 -12.69 7.01 0.40
C SER A 79 -11.24 7.26 -0.03
N ASP A 80 -10.44 7.73 0.91
CA ASP A 80 -8.99 7.79 0.76
C ASP A 80 -8.41 6.40 0.49
N GLN A 81 -7.44 6.33 -0.42
CA GLN A 81 -6.71 5.09 -0.71
C GLN A 81 -5.50 5.03 0.22
N ARG A 82 -5.59 4.13 1.21
CA ARG A 82 -4.56 3.93 2.22
C ARG A 82 -3.51 2.96 1.71
N LEU A 83 -2.26 3.20 2.09
CA LEU A 83 -1.15 2.32 1.75
C LEU A 83 -1.41 0.90 2.25
N LEU A 84 -1.12 -0.10 1.40
CA LEU A 84 -1.19 -1.52 1.73
C LEU A 84 0.18 -2.19 1.60
N LEU A 85 0.89 -1.88 0.51
CA LEU A 85 2.22 -2.37 0.18
C LEU A 85 3.06 -1.21 -0.35
N ILE A 86 4.32 -1.11 0.08
CA ILE A 86 5.32 -0.21 -0.49
C ILE A 86 6.52 -1.03 -1.00
N PRO A 87 7.01 -0.81 -2.23
CA PRO A 87 8.24 -1.44 -2.68
C PRO A 87 9.44 -0.77 -2.00
N ILE A 88 10.30 -1.56 -1.36
CA ILE A 88 11.53 -1.11 -0.70
C ILE A 88 12.71 -1.89 -1.28
N ARG A 89 13.85 -1.23 -1.50
CA ARG A 89 15.04 -1.90 -2.04
C ARG A 89 15.46 -3.03 -1.09
N SER A 90 15.79 -4.18 -1.66
CA SER A 90 16.36 -5.30 -0.90
C SER A 90 17.65 -5.77 -1.54
N LEU A 91 18.63 -6.14 -0.72
CA LEU A 91 19.92 -6.63 -1.20
C LEU A 91 19.78 -7.90 -2.05
N VAL A 92 18.85 -8.79 -1.66
CA VAL A 92 18.55 -10.04 -2.37
C VAL A 92 17.11 -10.01 -2.86
N GLY A 93 16.87 -10.42 -4.11
CA GLY A 93 15.53 -10.35 -4.70
C GLY A 93 15.15 -8.98 -5.26
N THR A 94 16.10 -8.04 -5.34
CA THR A 94 15.97 -6.67 -5.91
C THR A 94 15.15 -5.71 -5.04
N PHE A 95 13.96 -6.12 -4.63
CA PHE A 95 13.08 -5.32 -3.79
C PHE A 95 12.11 -6.22 -3.01
N ALA A 96 11.53 -5.68 -1.96
CA ALA A 96 10.47 -6.31 -1.18
C ALA A 96 9.17 -5.49 -1.26
N TRP A 97 8.03 -6.18 -1.35
CA TRP A 97 6.71 -5.61 -1.07
C TRP A 97 6.51 -5.59 0.43
N VAL A 98 6.71 -4.43 1.05
CA VAL A 98 6.73 -4.29 2.50
C VAL A 98 5.37 -3.84 3.03
N SER A 99 4.92 -4.49 4.11
CA SER A 99 3.75 -4.12 4.91
C SER A 99 4.06 -4.25 6.41
N SER A 100 3.09 -3.93 7.27
CA SER A 100 3.23 -4.06 8.73
C SER A 100 1.93 -4.53 9.40
N PRO A 101 1.99 -5.04 10.64
CA PRO A 101 0.80 -5.41 11.40
C PRO A 101 -0.27 -4.30 11.45
N TYR A 102 0.13 -3.05 11.69
CA TYR A 102 -0.78 -1.89 11.72
C TYR A 102 -1.49 -1.65 10.38
N ILE A 103 -0.75 -1.69 9.26
CA ILE A 103 -1.34 -1.53 7.93
C ILE A 103 -2.35 -2.65 7.64
N LEU A 104 -1.97 -3.90 7.89
CA LEU A 104 -2.85 -5.07 7.66
C LEU A 104 -4.08 -5.02 8.58
N GLN A 105 -3.94 -4.57 9.82
CA GLN A 105 -5.07 -4.41 10.74
C GLN A 105 -6.08 -3.37 10.24
N ARG A 106 -5.59 -2.23 9.73
CA ARG A 106 -6.44 -1.20 9.11
C ARG A 106 -7.13 -1.73 7.86
N PHE A 107 -6.40 -2.47 7.03
CA PHE A 107 -6.96 -3.11 5.85
C PHE A 107 -8.07 -4.09 6.21
N VAL A 108 -7.88 -4.94 7.22
CA VAL A 108 -8.92 -5.88 7.68
C VAL A 108 -10.17 -5.14 8.16
N ARG A 109 -10.01 -4.05 8.92
CA ARG A 109 -11.14 -3.22 9.37
C ARG A 109 -11.93 -2.69 8.18
N ASP A 110 -11.24 -2.11 7.19
CA ASP A 110 -11.89 -1.47 6.04
C ASP A 110 -12.50 -2.52 5.09
N ALA A 111 -11.83 -3.65 4.86
CA ALA A 111 -12.33 -4.76 4.04
C ALA A 111 -13.60 -5.40 4.61
N LYS A 112 -13.71 -5.52 5.94
CA LYS A 112 -14.93 -6.03 6.61
C LYS A 112 -16.17 -5.16 6.33
N VAL A 113 -16.01 -3.85 6.21
CA VAL A 113 -17.12 -2.93 5.85
C VAL A 113 -17.65 -3.23 4.44
N THR A 114 -16.82 -3.79 3.56
CA THR A 114 -17.20 -4.21 2.20
C THR A 114 -17.75 -5.64 2.12
N GLY A 115 -17.92 -6.31 3.26
CA GLY A 115 -18.42 -7.70 3.34
C GLY A 115 -17.34 -8.77 3.13
N ILE A 116 -16.07 -8.40 3.02
CA ILE A 116 -14.96 -9.35 2.91
C ILE A 116 -14.62 -9.87 4.30
N THR A 117 -14.89 -11.16 4.55
CA THR A 117 -14.70 -11.80 5.87
C THR A 117 -13.56 -12.82 5.88
N ASN A 118 -13.24 -13.43 4.74
CA ASN A 118 -12.16 -14.42 4.62
C ASN A 118 -10.81 -13.72 4.41
N LEU A 119 -10.24 -13.19 5.50
CA LEU A 119 -8.95 -12.50 5.54
C LEU A 119 -7.99 -13.26 6.47
N PRO A 120 -6.67 -13.30 6.16
CA PRO A 120 -5.69 -13.93 7.03
C PRO A 120 -5.57 -13.22 8.39
N ASN A 121 -5.04 -13.93 9.39
CA ASN A 121 -4.82 -13.38 10.72
C ASN A 121 -3.76 -12.27 10.70
N ILE A 122 -3.86 -11.31 11.63
CA ILE A 122 -2.85 -10.25 11.75
C ILE A 122 -1.55 -10.84 12.34
N PRO A 123 -0.40 -10.69 11.65
CA PRO A 123 0.88 -11.15 12.18
C PRO A 123 1.30 -10.33 13.40
N LYS A 124 2.11 -10.93 14.27
CA LYS A 124 2.75 -10.23 15.39
C LYS A 124 4.26 -10.16 15.13
N ILE A 125 4.82 -8.97 15.24
CA ILE A 125 6.27 -8.72 15.14
C ILE A 125 6.70 -8.06 16.44
N SER A 126 7.63 -8.69 17.15
CA SER A 126 7.98 -8.35 18.53
C SER A 126 9.08 -7.29 18.65
N THR A 127 9.92 -7.11 17.62
CA THR A 127 11.04 -6.18 17.66
C THR A 127 11.16 -5.44 16.33
N GLN A 128 11.76 -4.24 16.37
CA GLN A 128 11.97 -3.41 15.18
C GLN A 128 12.92 -4.04 14.15
N THR A 129 13.83 -4.91 14.60
CA THR A 129 14.79 -5.63 13.76
C THR A 129 14.26 -6.98 13.29
N SER A 130 13.02 -7.34 13.60
CA SER A 130 12.42 -8.60 13.13
C SER A 130 11.52 -8.39 11.92
N CYS A 131 11.48 -9.39 11.05
CA CYS A 131 10.53 -9.43 9.93
C CYS A 131 9.98 -10.85 9.70
N LEU A 132 8.91 -10.91 8.90
CA LEU A 132 8.30 -12.13 8.41
C LEU A 132 8.29 -12.13 6.88
N ILE A 133 8.56 -13.28 6.30
CA ILE A 133 8.50 -13.53 4.86
C ILE A 133 7.63 -14.73 4.56
N THR A 134 7.33 -14.93 3.29
CA THR A 134 6.66 -16.13 2.79
C THR A 134 7.62 -17.33 2.81
N SER A 135 7.05 -18.53 2.81
CA SER A 135 7.81 -19.78 2.70
C SER A 135 8.59 -19.92 1.38
N SER A 136 8.14 -19.26 0.32
CA SER A 136 8.77 -19.24 -1.01
C SER A 136 9.59 -17.98 -1.29
N SER A 137 9.95 -17.23 -0.25
CA SER A 137 10.62 -15.94 -0.41
C SER A 137 12.02 -16.06 -1.00
N CYS A 138 12.35 -15.14 -1.90
CA CYS A 138 13.69 -14.97 -2.44
C CYS A 138 14.50 -13.87 -1.73
N LEU A 139 14.00 -13.30 -0.61
CA LEU A 139 14.63 -12.17 0.08
C LEU A 139 15.73 -12.57 1.07
N LYS A 140 15.83 -13.87 1.39
CA LYS A 140 16.77 -14.40 2.38
C LYS A 140 18.21 -14.33 1.85
N TYR A 141 19.12 -13.79 2.63
CA TYR A 141 20.53 -13.75 2.27
C TYR A 141 21.19 -15.11 2.53
N SER A 142 21.42 -15.89 1.47
CA SER A 142 22.09 -17.19 1.52
C SER A 142 21.48 -18.12 2.59
N ASN A 143 22.30 -18.91 3.29
CA ASN A 143 21.88 -19.77 4.40
C ASN A 143 21.68 -19.00 5.72
N SER A 144 21.80 -17.66 5.73
CA SER A 144 21.62 -16.85 6.93
C SER A 144 20.15 -16.52 7.18
N ASN A 145 19.75 -16.33 8.44
CA ASN A 145 18.41 -15.86 8.79
C ASN A 145 18.27 -14.33 8.69
N LYS A 146 19.00 -13.70 7.77
CA LYS A 146 19.02 -12.24 7.58
C LYS A 146 18.32 -11.82 6.29
N ILE A 147 17.67 -10.66 6.38
CA ILE A 147 17.10 -9.91 5.27
C ILE A 147 17.63 -8.48 5.37
N PHE A 148 17.99 -7.91 4.24
CA PHE A 148 18.49 -6.55 4.16
C PHE A 148 17.51 -5.71 3.36
N LEU A 149 16.90 -4.73 4.02
CA LEU A 149 16.02 -3.73 3.40
C LEU A 149 16.71 -2.38 3.53
N GLU A 150 16.98 -1.73 2.39
CA GLU A 150 17.88 -0.58 2.32
C GLU A 150 19.24 -0.82 2.98
N ASP A 151 19.52 -0.12 4.08
CA ASP A 151 20.70 -0.17 4.93
C ASP A 151 20.40 -0.85 6.29
N LEU A 152 19.25 -1.51 6.41
CA LEU A 152 18.74 -2.11 7.65
C LEU A 152 18.86 -3.63 7.63
N ASP A 153 19.46 -4.16 8.69
CA ASP A 153 19.62 -5.60 8.92
C ASP A 153 18.45 -6.15 9.72
N LEU A 154 17.69 -7.06 9.12
CA LEU A 154 16.54 -7.69 9.73
C LEU A 154 16.77 -9.17 9.98
N ASP A 155 16.36 -9.61 11.17
CA ASP A 155 16.33 -11.00 11.56
C ASP A 155 14.98 -11.62 11.18
N LEU A 156 15.04 -12.73 10.45
CA LEU A 156 13.91 -13.64 10.37
C LEU A 156 13.66 -14.18 11.77
N ASN A 157 12.44 -14.02 12.27
CA ASN A 157 12.09 -14.57 13.57
C ASN A 157 12.05 -16.12 13.48
N PRO A 158 13.12 -16.85 13.86
CA PRO A 158 13.31 -18.24 13.43
C PRO A 158 12.35 -19.20 14.14
N ASN A 159 11.81 -18.77 15.29
CA ASN A 159 10.96 -19.59 16.15
C ASN A 159 9.47 -19.41 15.87
N ASN A 160 9.10 -18.67 14.81
CA ASN A 160 7.71 -18.34 14.50
C ASN A 160 7.25 -18.93 13.17
N ASN A 161 7.23 -20.28 13.07
CA ASN A 161 6.65 -21.00 11.93
C ASN A 161 5.21 -20.53 11.62
N ASN A 162 4.45 -20.17 12.65
CA ASN A 162 3.13 -19.59 12.50
C ASN A 162 3.17 -18.23 11.78
N GLY A 163 4.16 -17.39 12.07
CA GLY A 163 4.39 -16.11 11.39
C GLY A 163 4.67 -16.25 9.90
N ILE A 164 5.50 -17.23 9.50
CA ILE A 164 5.79 -17.52 8.08
C ILE A 164 4.51 -18.00 7.37
N ALA A 165 3.73 -18.86 8.01
CA ALA A 165 2.44 -19.32 7.46
C ALA A 165 1.46 -18.15 7.27
N ILE A 166 1.34 -17.26 8.27
CA ILE A 166 0.50 -16.06 8.18
C ILE A 166 0.96 -15.12 7.06
N ALA A 167 2.27 -14.87 6.95
CA ALA A 167 2.81 -14.04 5.87
C ALA A 167 2.56 -14.65 4.49
N THR A 168 2.66 -15.98 4.36
CA THR A 168 2.34 -16.71 3.14
C THR A 168 0.87 -16.58 2.77
N GLN A 169 -0.05 -16.74 3.73
CA GLN A 169 -1.49 -16.53 3.52
C GLN A 169 -1.83 -15.11 3.08
N TRP A 170 -1.19 -14.10 3.69
CA TRP A 170 -1.33 -12.71 3.26
C TRP A 170 -0.85 -12.49 1.83
N ALA A 171 0.33 -13.01 1.48
CA ALA A 171 0.86 -12.88 0.14
C ALA A 171 -0.04 -13.56 -0.91
N GLU A 172 -0.55 -14.76 -0.63
CA GLU A 172 -1.47 -15.47 -1.50
C GLU A 172 -2.78 -14.70 -1.69
N TRP A 173 -3.36 -14.22 -0.59
CA TRP A 173 -4.59 -13.43 -0.64
C TRP A 173 -4.39 -12.16 -1.48
N LEU A 174 -3.34 -11.39 -1.20
CA LEU A 174 -3.03 -10.14 -1.90
C LEU A 174 -2.72 -10.37 -3.37
N ALA A 175 -1.92 -11.39 -3.69
CA ALA A 175 -1.57 -11.76 -5.06
C ALA A 175 -2.82 -12.00 -5.92
N THR A 176 -3.79 -12.78 -5.41
CA THR A 176 -5.01 -13.08 -6.17
C THR A 176 -5.90 -11.85 -6.38
N LYS A 177 -5.86 -10.86 -5.48
CA LYS A 177 -6.67 -9.64 -5.58
C LYS A 177 -6.02 -8.55 -6.42
N LEU A 178 -4.70 -8.38 -6.32
CA LEU A 178 -3.95 -7.38 -7.09
C LEU A 178 -3.68 -7.82 -8.52
N PHE A 179 -3.48 -9.12 -8.74
CA PHE A 179 -3.05 -9.69 -10.02
C PHE A 179 -3.95 -10.85 -10.47
N PRO A 180 -5.27 -10.62 -10.65
CA PRO A 180 -6.19 -11.69 -11.03
C PRO A 180 -5.82 -12.27 -12.40
N GLY A 181 -5.63 -13.59 -12.47
CA GLY A 181 -5.27 -14.30 -13.70
C GLY A 181 -3.81 -14.15 -14.16
N LEU A 182 -2.99 -13.35 -13.49
CA LEU A 182 -1.60 -13.07 -13.87
C LEU A 182 -0.62 -13.87 -12.98
N LYS A 183 -0.39 -15.14 -13.33
CA LYS A 183 0.36 -16.09 -12.51
C LYS A 183 1.78 -15.60 -12.17
N ASP A 184 2.51 -15.06 -13.14
CA ASP A 184 3.87 -14.55 -12.94
C ASP A 184 3.92 -13.42 -11.92
N TRP A 185 2.96 -12.49 -11.96
CA TRP A 185 2.87 -11.39 -11.01
C TRP A 185 2.45 -11.85 -9.61
N GLN A 186 1.59 -12.87 -9.53
CA GLN A 186 1.23 -13.49 -8.26
C GLN A 186 2.45 -14.17 -7.61
N ASP A 187 3.22 -14.90 -8.39
CA ASP A 187 4.42 -15.59 -7.91
C ASP A 187 5.53 -14.57 -7.56
N LEU A 188 5.65 -13.47 -8.31
CA LEU A 188 6.54 -12.36 -8.00
C LEU A 188 6.21 -11.71 -6.65
N LEU A 189 4.94 -11.39 -6.40
CA LEU A 189 4.52 -10.82 -5.11
C LEU A 189 4.84 -11.78 -3.97
N LYS A 190 4.47 -13.06 -4.11
CA LYS A 190 4.74 -14.07 -3.06
C LYS A 190 6.23 -14.22 -2.77
N ALA A 191 7.08 -14.22 -3.79
CA ALA A 191 8.53 -14.34 -3.60
C ALA A 191 9.14 -13.13 -2.87
N ARG A 192 8.51 -11.96 -2.91
CA ARG A 192 9.05 -10.68 -2.42
C ARG A 192 8.23 -10.03 -1.31
N PHE A 193 7.23 -10.72 -0.77
CA PHE A 193 6.42 -10.15 0.30
C PHE A 193 7.14 -10.22 1.65
N CYS A 194 7.19 -9.09 2.35
CA CYS A 194 7.84 -8.94 3.64
C CYS A 194 6.95 -8.14 4.58
N ILE A 195 6.83 -8.59 5.83
CA ILE A 195 6.12 -7.88 6.88
C ILE A 195 7.15 -7.46 7.93
N VAL A 196 7.18 -6.18 8.25
CA VAL A 196 8.13 -5.61 9.22
C VAL A 196 7.38 -4.95 10.38
N HIS A 197 8.11 -4.59 11.44
CA HIS A 197 7.57 -3.84 12.57
C HIS A 197 6.98 -2.49 12.12
N ASP A 198 5.94 -2.02 12.80
CA ASP A 198 5.22 -0.78 12.45
C ASP A 198 6.15 0.44 12.43
N ASP A 199 6.99 0.62 13.46
CA ASP A 199 7.96 1.73 13.51
C ASP A 199 9.01 1.64 12.39
N LEU A 200 9.45 0.43 12.03
CA LEU A 200 10.41 0.26 10.92
C LEU A 200 9.77 0.66 9.60
N LEU A 201 8.51 0.24 9.37
CA LEU A 201 7.79 0.67 8.18
C LEU A 201 7.59 2.18 8.17
N ASN A 202 7.26 2.80 9.30
CA ASN A 202 7.12 4.25 9.37
C ASN A 202 8.44 4.96 9.02
N PHE A 203 9.58 4.47 9.51
CA PHE A 203 10.90 4.97 9.11
C PHE A 203 11.12 4.83 7.60
N LEU A 204 10.92 3.63 7.04
CA LEU A 204 11.06 3.36 5.61
C LEU A 204 10.13 4.22 4.74
N LEU A 205 8.94 4.58 5.24
CA LEU A 205 8.00 5.45 4.53
C LEU A 205 8.42 6.92 4.53
N GLN A 206 9.30 7.33 5.44
CA GLN A 206 9.86 8.68 5.48
C GLN A 206 11.14 8.80 4.65
N THR A 207 11.92 7.72 4.55
CA THR A 207 13.24 7.72 3.91
C THR A 207 13.27 7.04 2.54
N GLY A 208 12.38 6.09 2.28
CA GLY A 208 12.37 5.25 1.08
C GLY A 208 11.47 5.74 -0.06
N THR A 209 10.86 6.92 0.05
CA THR A 209 10.10 7.52 -1.07
C THR A 209 11.02 8.32 -1.99
N GLU A 210 10.81 8.23 -3.29
CA GLU A 210 11.61 8.95 -4.30
C GLU A 210 11.56 10.46 -4.08
N VAL A 211 12.74 11.10 -4.10
CA VAL A 211 12.91 12.56 -4.08
C VAL A 211 13.78 12.94 -5.28
N SER A 212 13.22 13.76 -6.16
CA SER A 212 13.85 14.12 -7.43
C SER A 212 13.99 15.64 -7.55
N ALA A 213 15.22 16.12 -7.71
CA ALA A 213 15.49 17.53 -7.96
C ALA A 213 15.06 17.91 -9.38
N ARG A 214 14.35 19.04 -9.53
CA ARG A 214 13.86 19.52 -10.83
C ARG A 214 14.42 20.91 -11.09
N ILE A 215 14.94 21.12 -12.30
CA ILE A 215 15.43 22.41 -12.78
C ILE A 215 14.69 22.79 -14.07
N VAL A 216 14.52 24.09 -14.30
CA VAL A 216 14.08 24.64 -15.58
C VAL A 216 15.31 25.30 -16.21
N LEU A 217 15.66 24.91 -17.43
CA LEU A 217 16.76 25.48 -18.20
C LEU A 217 16.30 26.70 -19.01
#